data_AF-A0A2M4BY98-F1
#
_entry.id   AF-A0A2M4BY98-F1
#
_cell.length_a   1.000
_cell.length_b   1.000
_cell.length_c   1.000
_cell.angle_alpha   90.00
_cell.angle_beta   90.00
_cell.angle_gamma   90.00
#
_symmetry.space_group_name_H-M   'P 1'
#
loop_
_entity.id
_entity.type
_entity.pdbx_description
1 polymer ?
#
loop_
_entity_poly.entity_id
_entity_poly.type
_entity_poly.pdbx_seq_one_letter_code
_entity_poly.pdbx_strand_id
1 'polypeptide(L)'
;YENVVILWLRCEQDALNKRLDARVDSMVAQGLLPEIRAFYEQHVKPYKHHDYHQGILQSIGFKEFVKYLQRYDAEQDRLLLQHLTAETTDGADQPDGLAALGVCLDYLKLVTRRYARRQQQWIKNRFLGTLDRDVPPIYALDTTDVTCWKDQVTDRAVAIIDAVVDSRSPPYEPVMRSANPASDSLSKEGFYECAVCQRVIIGEYQWQLHLRSNKHRKVAKRSAAASLGGVVEKKPAPNAPEAAPDT
;
A
#
# COMPACT_ATOMS: atom_id res chain seq x y z
N TYR A 1 2.24 -12.81 26.71
CA TYR A 1 2.68 -13.97 25.89
C TYR A 1 3.92 -14.60 26.52
N GLU A 2 3.91 -15.89 26.90
CA GLU A 2 5.03 -16.48 27.64
C GLU A 2 6.17 -17.04 26.76
N ASN A 3 5.85 -17.62 25.59
CA ASN A 3 6.84 -18.29 24.72
C ASN A 3 6.96 -17.66 23.33
N VAL A 4 6.84 -16.34 23.23
CA VAL A 4 6.90 -15.62 21.95
C VAL A 4 7.94 -14.52 22.01
N VAL A 5 8.84 -14.53 21.02
CA VAL A 5 9.79 -13.44 20.76
C VAL A 5 9.62 -12.95 19.34
N ILE A 6 9.66 -11.65 19.13
CA ILE A 6 9.56 -11.05 17.79
C ILE A 6 10.94 -10.54 17.39
N LEU A 7 11.49 -11.09 16.33
CA LEU A 7 12.70 -10.56 15.69
C LEU A 7 12.30 -9.65 14.53
N TRP A 8 12.62 -8.38 14.64
CA TRP A 8 12.30 -7.37 13.63
C TRP A 8 13.54 -7.01 12.82
N LEU A 9 13.57 -7.49 11.58
CA LEU A 9 14.60 -7.12 10.61
C LEU A 9 14.40 -5.68 10.15
N ARG A 10 15.36 -4.82 10.48
CA ARG A 10 15.38 -3.40 10.13
C ARG A 10 16.41 -3.14 9.05
N CYS A 11 16.09 -2.20 8.18
CA CYS A 11 17.02 -1.70 7.18
C CYS A 11 16.78 -0.20 7.05
N GLU A 12 17.85 0.55 6.81
CA GLU A 12 17.75 1.93 6.35
C GLU A 12 16.91 2.03 5.06
N GLN A 13 16.06 3.06 4.97
CA GLN A 13 15.08 3.18 3.90
C GLN A 13 15.72 3.26 2.51
N ASP A 14 16.86 3.94 2.38
CA ASP A 14 17.51 4.13 1.09
C ASP A 14 18.27 2.88 0.63
N ALA A 15 18.96 2.21 1.55
CA ALA A 15 19.54 0.90 1.29
C ALA A 15 18.47 -0.13 0.90
N LEU A 16 17.31 -0.11 1.57
CA LEU A 16 16.18 -0.97 1.22
C LEU A 16 15.62 -0.64 -0.16
N ASN A 17 15.40 0.63 -0.49
CA ASN A 17 14.88 1.04 -1.80
C ASN A 17 15.79 0.56 -2.93
N LYS A 18 17.11 0.77 -2.81
CA LYS A 18 18.09 0.32 -3.80
C LYS A 18 18.06 -1.20 -4.00
N ARG A 19 18.00 -1.96 -2.89
CA ARG A 19 17.90 -3.44 -2.96
C ARG A 19 16.60 -3.91 -3.58
N LEU A 20 15.48 -3.26 -3.29
CA LEU A 20 14.19 -3.60 -3.87
C LEU A 20 14.16 -3.36 -5.38
N ASP A 21 14.76 -2.25 -5.84
CA ASP A 21 14.85 -1.95 -7.28
C ASP A 21 15.72 -2.97 -7.99
N ALA A 22 16.93 -3.25 -7.46
CA ALA A 22 17.83 -4.26 -8.00
C ALA A 22 17.21 -5.67 -7.97
N ARG A 23 16.39 -5.99 -6.97
CA ARG A 23 15.64 -7.26 -6.92
C ARG A 23 14.65 -7.34 -8.08
N VAL A 24 13.93 -6.27 -8.42
CA VAL A 24 13.01 -6.27 -9.56
C VAL A 24 13.78 -6.50 -10.86
N ASP A 25 14.94 -5.87 -11.03
CA ASP A 25 15.79 -6.09 -12.21
C ASP A 25 16.26 -7.55 -12.30
N SER A 26 16.67 -8.13 -11.17
CA SER A 26 17.03 -9.55 -11.09
C SER A 26 15.84 -10.48 -11.34
N MET A 27 14.62 -10.12 -10.91
CA MET A 27 13.41 -10.89 -11.21
C MET A 27 13.16 -10.98 -12.72
N VAL A 28 13.37 -9.89 -13.47
CA VAL A 28 13.26 -9.91 -14.93
C VAL A 28 14.28 -10.85 -15.53
N ALA A 29 15.56 -10.74 -15.11
CA ALA A 29 16.63 -11.63 -15.58
C ALA A 29 16.37 -13.11 -15.25
N GLN A 30 15.68 -13.40 -14.15
CA GLN A 30 15.31 -14.75 -13.71
C GLN A 30 14.02 -15.29 -14.35
N GLY A 31 13.37 -14.54 -15.25
CA GLY A 31 12.20 -15.04 -15.98
C GLY A 31 10.84 -14.59 -15.45
N LEU A 32 10.75 -13.43 -14.79
CA LEU A 32 9.48 -12.83 -14.35
C LEU A 32 8.44 -12.75 -15.49
N LEU A 33 8.85 -12.29 -16.68
CA LEU A 33 7.93 -12.06 -17.80
C LEU A 33 7.29 -13.37 -18.33
N PRO A 34 8.07 -14.46 -18.58
CA PRO A 34 7.51 -15.77 -18.86
C PRO A 34 6.54 -16.30 -17.79
N GLU A 35 6.89 -16.14 -16.51
CA GLU A 35 6.06 -16.62 -15.39
C GLU A 35 4.68 -15.94 -15.36
N ILE A 36 4.65 -14.60 -15.43
CA ILE A 36 3.38 -13.85 -15.40
C ILE A 36 2.55 -14.09 -16.65
N ARG A 37 3.18 -14.33 -17.81
CA ARG A 37 2.50 -14.71 -19.05
C ARG A 37 1.80 -16.05 -18.90
N ALA A 38 2.53 -17.07 -18.43
CA ALA A 38 1.97 -18.40 -18.23
C ALA A 38 0.80 -18.35 -17.24
N PHE A 39 0.97 -17.63 -16.13
CA PHE A 39 -0.10 -17.45 -15.15
C PHE A 39 -1.33 -16.74 -15.73
N TYR A 40 -1.14 -15.67 -16.52
CA TYR A 40 -2.23 -14.95 -17.16
C TYR A 40 -3.02 -15.82 -18.13
N GLU A 41 -2.33 -16.56 -19.01
CA GLU A 41 -2.96 -17.42 -20.03
C GLU A 41 -3.69 -18.61 -19.40
N GLN A 42 -3.13 -19.21 -18.33
CA GLN A 42 -3.70 -20.40 -17.69
C GLN A 42 -4.81 -20.08 -16.69
N HIS A 43 -4.69 -18.98 -15.95
CA HIS A 43 -5.54 -18.74 -14.76
C HIS A 43 -6.35 -17.45 -14.81
N VAL A 44 -6.07 -16.54 -15.74
CA VAL A 44 -6.80 -15.27 -15.85
C VAL A 44 -7.61 -15.24 -17.13
N LYS A 45 -6.98 -15.20 -18.30
CA LYS A 45 -7.63 -15.10 -19.61
C LYS A 45 -8.80 -16.07 -19.86
N PRO A 46 -8.80 -17.34 -19.39
CA PRO A 46 -9.92 -18.25 -19.62
C PRO A 46 -11.22 -17.85 -18.91
N TYR A 47 -11.12 -17.05 -17.85
CA TYR A 47 -12.26 -16.60 -17.06
C TYR A 47 -12.72 -15.21 -17.51
N LYS A 48 -14.04 -14.92 -17.45
CA LYS A 48 -14.61 -13.62 -17.88
C LYS A 48 -14.61 -12.55 -16.80
N HIS A 49 -14.61 -12.95 -15.54
CA HIS A 49 -14.63 -12.04 -14.39
C HIS A 49 -13.37 -12.22 -13.55
N HIS A 50 -12.64 -11.12 -13.35
CA HIS A 50 -11.44 -11.07 -12.53
C HIS A 50 -11.59 -9.95 -11.51
N ASP A 51 -11.50 -10.30 -10.23
CA ASP A 51 -11.40 -9.32 -9.16
C ASP A 51 -9.94 -9.24 -8.69
N TYR A 52 -9.22 -8.20 -9.13
CA TYR A 52 -7.85 -7.91 -8.71
C TYR A 52 -7.75 -7.43 -7.25
N HIS A 53 -8.88 -7.37 -6.55
CA HIS A 53 -8.97 -7.14 -5.11
C HIS A 53 -9.23 -8.42 -4.33
N GLN A 54 -9.05 -9.62 -4.91
CA GLN A 54 -9.23 -10.88 -4.18
C GLN A 54 -8.13 -11.91 -4.48
N GLY A 55 -7.80 -12.70 -3.46
CA GLY A 55 -6.89 -13.84 -3.56
C GLY A 55 -5.52 -13.49 -4.17
N ILE A 56 -5.00 -14.40 -5.00
CA ILE A 56 -3.68 -14.29 -5.63
C ILE A 56 -3.56 -13.08 -6.57
N LEU A 57 -4.67 -12.58 -7.11
CA LEU A 57 -4.67 -11.45 -8.05
C LEU A 57 -4.34 -10.11 -7.37
N GLN A 58 -4.36 -10.05 -6.03
CA GLN A 58 -3.90 -8.88 -5.26
C GLN A 58 -2.38 -8.73 -5.24
N SER A 59 -1.65 -9.80 -5.57
CA SER A 59 -0.18 -9.86 -5.47
C SER A 59 0.51 -8.72 -6.22
N ILE A 60 1.63 -8.27 -5.65
CA ILE A 60 2.53 -7.31 -6.31
C ILE A 60 3.41 -8.10 -7.28
N GLY A 61 3.43 -7.70 -8.54
CA GLY A 61 4.17 -8.40 -9.60
C GLY A 61 3.29 -8.87 -10.76
N PHE A 62 1.97 -8.90 -10.58
CA PHE A 62 1.05 -9.39 -11.61
C PHE A 62 0.13 -8.30 -12.15
N LYS A 63 -0.65 -7.64 -11.29
CA LYS A 63 -1.62 -6.61 -11.70
C LYS A 63 -0.98 -5.43 -12.42
N GLU A 64 0.30 -5.17 -12.13
CA GLU A 64 1.11 -4.14 -12.79
C GLU A 64 1.30 -4.42 -14.29
N PHE A 65 1.23 -5.69 -14.71
CA PHE A 65 1.47 -6.14 -16.09
C PHE A 65 0.19 -6.48 -16.86
N VAL A 66 -0.98 -6.52 -16.22
CA VAL A 66 -2.24 -6.94 -16.86
C VAL A 66 -2.51 -6.19 -18.17
N LYS A 67 -2.30 -4.87 -18.20
CA LYS A 67 -2.50 -4.06 -19.41
C LYS A 67 -1.52 -4.42 -20.54
N TYR A 68 -0.29 -4.75 -20.16
CA TYR A 68 0.73 -5.22 -21.11
C TYR A 68 0.35 -6.62 -21.64
N LEU A 69 -0.02 -7.55 -20.75
CA LEU A 69 -0.38 -8.94 -21.10
C LEU A 69 -1.63 -9.04 -21.98
N GLN A 70 -2.57 -8.10 -21.83
CA GLN A 70 -3.76 -8.00 -22.68
C GLN A 70 -3.46 -7.51 -24.10
N ARG A 71 -2.39 -6.72 -24.27
CA ARG A 71 -2.06 -6.06 -25.54
C ARG A 71 -1.05 -6.84 -26.37
N TYR A 72 -0.10 -7.49 -25.71
CA TYR A 72 1.00 -8.22 -26.34
C TYR A 72 0.89 -9.72 -26.06
N ASP A 73 1.39 -10.54 -26.97
CA ASP A 73 1.39 -11.99 -26.86
C ASP A 73 2.77 -12.54 -26.44
N ALA A 74 2.89 -13.87 -26.39
CA ALA A 74 4.12 -14.55 -26.02
C ALA A 74 5.27 -14.35 -27.03
N GLU A 75 4.96 -14.02 -28.30
CA GLU A 75 5.99 -13.79 -29.30
C GLU A 75 6.66 -12.43 -29.08
N GLN A 76 5.89 -11.40 -28.74
CA GLN A 76 6.44 -10.12 -28.32
C GLN A 76 7.28 -10.25 -27.05
N ASP A 77 6.85 -11.05 -26.07
CA ASP A 77 7.65 -11.33 -24.87
C ASP A 77 9.01 -11.93 -25.23
N ARG A 78 9.06 -12.85 -26.21
CA ARG A 78 10.29 -13.49 -26.70
C ARG A 78 11.22 -12.47 -27.36
N LEU A 79 10.70 -11.60 -28.23
CA LEU A 79 11.47 -10.53 -28.88
C LEU A 79 12.05 -9.55 -27.85
N LEU A 80 11.26 -9.18 -26.85
CA LEU A 80 11.71 -8.29 -25.77
C LEU A 80 12.82 -8.91 -24.93
N LEU A 81 12.71 -10.19 -24.57
CA LEU A 81 13.76 -10.89 -23.82
C LEU A 81 15.06 -11.03 -24.64
N GLN A 82 14.96 -11.29 -25.95
CA GLN A 82 16.13 -11.30 -26.83
C GLN A 82 16.80 -9.94 -26.89
N HIS A 83 16.03 -8.87 -27.00
CA HIS A 83 16.56 -7.50 -27.01
C HIS A 83 17.19 -7.11 -25.67
N LEU A 84 16.63 -7.55 -24.55
CA LEU A 84 17.17 -7.28 -23.20
C LEU A 84 18.44 -8.09 -22.88
N THR A 85 18.67 -9.22 -23.57
CA THR A 85 19.81 -10.11 -23.34
C THR A 85 20.93 -9.95 -24.36
N ALA A 86 20.63 -9.45 -25.56
CA ALA A 86 21.64 -9.08 -26.54
C ALA A 86 22.34 -7.78 -26.10
N GLU A 87 23.66 -7.83 -25.94
CA GLU A 87 24.48 -6.62 -25.72
C GLU A 87 24.29 -5.67 -26.91
N THR A 88 23.58 -4.57 -26.66
CA THR A 88 23.35 -3.39 -27.52
C THR A 88 23.95 -3.45 -28.93
N THR A 89 23.16 -3.84 -29.92
CA THR A 89 23.36 -3.37 -31.29
C THR A 89 22.67 -2.02 -31.44
N ASP A 90 23.46 -0.95 -31.36
CA ASP A 90 23.09 0.43 -31.69
C ASP A 90 22.58 0.49 -33.14
N GLY A 91 21.28 0.25 -33.35
CA GLY A 91 20.65 0.32 -34.68
C GLY A 91 19.54 -0.68 -34.96
N ALA A 92 19.24 -1.63 -34.06
CA ALA A 92 18.07 -2.50 -34.22
C ALA A 92 16.77 -1.75 -33.85
N ASP A 93 15.73 -1.90 -34.67
CA ASP A 93 14.39 -1.36 -34.37
C ASP A 93 13.93 -1.82 -32.99
N GLN A 94 13.50 -0.87 -32.15
CA GLN A 94 13.03 -1.15 -30.80
C GLN A 94 11.78 -2.04 -30.88
N PRO A 95 11.75 -3.22 -30.21
CA PRO A 95 10.58 -4.08 -30.23
C PRO A 95 9.36 -3.33 -29.69
N ASP A 96 8.21 -3.56 -30.33
CA ASP A 96 6.94 -3.04 -29.84
C ASP A 96 6.69 -3.56 -28.42
N GLY A 97 6.09 -2.74 -27.57
CA GLY A 97 5.87 -3.08 -26.17
C GLY A 97 7.06 -2.87 -25.22
N LEU A 98 8.29 -2.54 -25.67
CA LEU A 98 9.41 -2.27 -24.74
C LEU A 98 9.09 -1.10 -23.80
N ALA A 99 8.54 -0.02 -24.34
CA ALA A 99 8.10 1.12 -23.55
C ALA A 99 6.97 0.74 -22.56
N ALA A 100 6.03 -0.11 -22.98
CA ALA A 100 4.93 -0.56 -22.12
C ALA A 100 5.45 -1.44 -20.98
N LEU A 101 6.39 -2.35 -21.26
CA LEU A 101 7.05 -3.17 -20.27
C LEU A 101 7.84 -2.32 -19.27
N GLY A 102 8.58 -1.31 -19.75
CA GLY A 102 9.29 -0.36 -18.89
C GLY A 102 8.35 0.34 -17.90
N VAL A 103 7.19 0.81 -18.35
CA VAL A 103 6.16 1.41 -17.48
C VAL A 103 5.66 0.41 -16.43
N CYS A 104 5.45 -0.85 -16.81
CA CYS A 104 5.05 -1.90 -15.86
C CYS A 104 6.13 -2.16 -14.80
N LEU A 105 7.40 -2.20 -15.19
CA LEU A 105 8.53 -2.41 -14.27
C LEU A 105 8.74 -1.25 -13.31
N ASP A 106 8.65 -0.01 -13.80
CA ASP A 106 8.73 1.18 -12.95
C ASP A 106 7.58 1.21 -11.94
N TYR A 107 6.38 0.83 -12.38
CA TYR A 107 5.24 0.72 -11.50
C TYR A 107 5.42 -0.39 -10.46
N LEU A 108 5.97 -1.56 -10.85
CA LEU A 108 6.33 -2.65 -9.94
C LEU A 108 7.33 -2.20 -8.86
N LYS A 109 8.41 -1.51 -9.25
CA LYS A 109 9.39 -0.93 -8.31
C LYS A 109 8.71 0.04 -7.34
N LEU A 110 7.85 0.93 -7.87
CA LEU A 110 7.10 1.90 -7.07
C LEU A 110 6.19 1.22 -6.03
N VAL A 111 5.36 0.26 -6.43
CA VAL A 111 4.42 -0.40 -5.50
C VAL A 111 5.16 -1.25 -4.47
N THR A 112 6.29 -1.85 -4.83
CA THR A 112 7.14 -2.63 -3.93
C THR A 112 7.73 -1.74 -2.83
N ARG A 113 8.29 -0.58 -3.19
CA ARG A 113 8.77 0.42 -2.20
C ARG A 113 7.65 0.94 -1.31
N ARG A 114 6.47 1.21 -1.87
CA ARG A 114 5.28 1.64 -1.10
C ARG A 114 4.84 0.55 -0.13
N TYR A 115 4.85 -0.71 -0.54
CA TYR A 115 4.49 -1.83 0.31
C TYR A 115 5.46 -1.98 1.48
N ALA A 116 6.77 -1.93 1.23
CA ALA A 116 7.79 -1.95 2.28
C ALA A 116 7.58 -0.80 3.30
N ARG A 117 7.32 0.43 2.83
CA ARG A 117 7.01 1.57 3.73
C ARG A 117 5.75 1.33 4.56
N ARG A 118 4.70 0.77 3.96
CA ARG A 118 3.46 0.42 4.69
C ARG A 118 3.72 -0.65 5.74
N GLN A 119 4.52 -1.67 5.45
CA GLN A 119 4.89 -2.68 6.44
C GLN A 119 5.64 -2.06 7.62
N GLN A 120 6.64 -1.22 7.36
CA GLN A 120 7.38 -0.52 8.42
C GLN A 120 6.47 0.37 9.26
N GLN A 121 5.56 1.12 8.63
CA GLN A 121 4.58 1.95 9.34
C GLN A 121 3.61 1.10 10.16
N TRP A 122 3.16 -0.02 9.61
CA TRP A 122 2.26 -0.94 10.30
C TRP A 122 2.94 -1.55 11.53
N ILE A 123 4.19 -2.04 11.41
CA ILE A 123 4.98 -2.56 12.53
C ILE A 123 5.11 -1.49 13.62
N LYS A 124 5.56 -0.28 13.26
CA LYS A 124 5.72 0.82 14.21
C LYS A 124 4.41 1.15 14.92
N ASN A 125 3.33 1.34 14.18
CA ASN A 125 2.05 1.73 14.78
C ASN A 125 1.44 0.59 15.60
N ARG A 126 1.41 -0.63 15.07
CA ARG A 126 0.73 -1.78 15.67
C ARG A 126 1.45 -2.30 16.91
N PHE A 127 2.78 -2.36 16.86
CA PHE A 127 3.57 -2.98 17.92
C PHE A 127 4.24 -1.97 18.85
N LEU A 128 4.74 -0.86 18.32
CA LEU A 128 5.51 0.11 19.12
C LEU A 128 4.66 1.30 19.61
N GLY A 129 3.66 1.72 18.83
CA GLY A 129 2.87 2.94 19.07
C GLY A 129 1.63 2.77 19.94
N THR A 130 1.11 1.55 20.09
CA THR A 130 -0.13 1.25 20.82
C THR A 130 0.24 0.61 22.16
N LEU A 131 0.23 1.38 23.26
CA LEU A 131 0.73 0.95 24.59
C LEU A 131 -0.26 0.08 25.37
N ASP A 132 -1.55 0.14 25.04
CA ASP A 132 -2.66 -0.63 25.63
C ASP A 132 -2.66 -2.12 25.26
N ARG A 133 -1.85 -2.53 24.27
CA ARG A 133 -1.73 -3.93 23.85
C ARG A 133 -0.61 -4.63 24.60
N ASP A 134 -0.87 -5.86 25.07
CA ASP A 134 0.20 -6.79 25.40
C ASP A 134 0.89 -7.21 24.10
N VAL A 135 2.17 -6.89 23.97
CA VAL A 135 2.98 -7.16 22.78
C VAL A 135 4.24 -7.88 23.27
N PRO A 136 4.59 -9.05 22.70
CA PRO A 136 5.81 -9.75 23.08
C PRO A 136 7.06 -8.89 22.90
N PRO A 137 8.17 -9.18 23.60
CA PRO A 137 9.44 -8.49 23.40
C PRO A 137 9.85 -8.50 21.93
N ILE A 138 10.23 -7.33 21.42
CA ILE A 138 10.64 -7.12 20.03
C ILE A 138 12.11 -6.78 20.01
N TYR A 139 12.92 -7.53 19.27
CA TYR A 139 14.35 -7.26 19.12
C TYR A 139 14.63 -6.82 17.69
N ALA A 140 15.26 -5.65 17.56
CA ALA A 140 15.66 -5.12 16.26
C ALA A 140 16.99 -5.74 15.81
N LEU A 141 17.02 -6.26 14.59
CA LEU A 141 18.22 -6.78 13.94
C LEU A 141 18.51 -5.93 12.71
N ASP A 142 19.73 -5.42 12.59
CA ASP A 142 20.10 -4.55 11.47
C ASP A 142 20.53 -5.37 10.26
N THR A 143 19.86 -5.15 9.14
CA THR A 143 20.07 -5.79 7.85
C THR A 143 20.54 -4.81 6.78
N THR A 144 20.90 -3.57 7.17
CA THR A 144 21.30 -2.49 6.26
C THR A 144 22.54 -2.89 5.45
N ASP A 145 23.56 -3.40 6.14
CA ASP A 145 24.76 -3.95 5.52
C ASP A 145 24.70 -5.49 5.52
N VAL A 146 24.65 -6.08 4.33
CA VAL A 146 24.59 -7.54 4.13
C VAL A 146 25.92 -8.21 4.48
N THR A 147 27.04 -7.50 4.37
CA THR A 147 28.37 -8.06 4.67
C THR A 147 28.51 -8.39 6.16
N CYS A 148 27.80 -7.65 7.01
CA CYS A 148 27.76 -7.84 8.46
C CYS A 148 26.61 -8.74 8.93
N TRP A 149 25.95 -9.48 8.03
CA TRP A 149 24.75 -10.29 8.34
C TRP A 149 24.97 -11.28 9.48
N LYS A 150 26.11 -11.98 9.46
CA LYS A 150 26.44 -12.98 10.48
C LYS A 150 26.39 -12.38 11.89
N ASP A 151 27.09 -11.27 12.09
CA ASP A 151 27.24 -10.66 13.41
C ASP A 151 26.01 -9.83 13.81
N GLN A 152 25.38 -9.11 12.87
CA GLN A 152 24.28 -8.17 13.16
C GLN A 152 22.90 -8.83 13.18
N VAL A 153 22.75 -10.00 12.56
CA VAL A 153 21.46 -10.68 12.40
C VAL A 153 21.50 -12.08 12.97
N THR A 154 22.33 -12.97 12.41
CA THR A 154 22.30 -14.40 12.75
C THR A 154 22.74 -14.65 14.19
N ASP A 155 23.94 -14.23 14.56
CA ASP A 155 24.52 -14.53 15.87
C ASP A 155 23.73 -13.82 16.98
N ARG A 156 23.19 -12.62 16.70
CA ARG A 156 22.26 -11.91 17.60
C ARG A 156 20.94 -12.63 17.78
N ALA A 157 20.30 -13.05 16.69
CA ALA A 157 19.04 -13.77 16.73
C ALA A 157 19.16 -15.05 17.56
N VAL A 158 20.23 -15.83 17.31
CA VAL A 158 20.52 -17.07 18.04
C VAL A 158 20.71 -16.77 19.52
N ALA A 159 21.55 -15.79 19.88
CA ALA A 159 21.79 -15.44 21.27
C ALA A 159 20.51 -14.98 22.02
N ILE A 160 19.59 -14.30 21.33
CA ILE A 160 18.29 -13.92 21.89
C ILE A 160 17.42 -15.16 22.09
N ILE A 161 17.31 -16.01 21.07
CA ILE A 161 16.47 -17.22 21.12
C ILE A 161 16.97 -18.17 22.21
N ASP A 162 18.28 -18.45 22.27
CA ASP A 162 18.87 -19.34 23.28
C ASP A 162 18.62 -18.82 24.70
N ALA A 163 18.76 -17.51 24.92
CA ALA A 163 18.45 -16.92 26.22
C ALA A 163 16.96 -17.06 26.59
N VAL A 164 16.05 -16.81 25.64
CA VAL A 164 14.61 -16.95 25.86
C VAL A 164 14.23 -18.41 26.15
N VAL A 165 14.79 -19.37 25.39
CA VAL A 165 14.57 -20.81 25.59
C VAL A 165 15.07 -21.26 26.97
N ASP A 166 16.22 -20.77 27.40
CA ASP A 166 16.80 -21.08 28.71
C ASP A 166 16.15 -20.31 29.87
N SER A 167 15.10 -19.51 29.61
CA SER A 167 14.47 -18.61 30.59
C SER A 167 15.46 -17.61 31.23
N ARG A 168 16.51 -17.23 30.50
CA ARG A 168 17.50 -16.21 30.88
C ARG A 168 17.17 -14.86 30.24
N SER A 169 17.66 -13.78 30.82
CA SER A 169 17.57 -12.46 30.17
C SER A 169 18.44 -12.45 28.90
N PRO A 170 17.90 -12.04 27.74
CA PRO A 170 18.68 -11.87 26.52
C PRO A 170 19.80 -10.84 26.70
N PRO A 171 20.94 -11.01 26.00
CA PRO A 171 22.08 -10.09 26.07
C PRO A 171 21.85 -8.75 25.34
N TYR A 172 20.74 -8.63 24.61
CA TYR A 172 20.34 -7.43 23.89
C TYR A 172 19.04 -6.90 24.47
N GLU A 173 18.86 -5.58 24.43
CA GLU A 173 17.63 -4.95 24.90
C GLU A 173 16.53 -4.99 23.82
N PRO A 174 15.27 -5.22 24.22
CA PRO A 174 14.15 -5.09 23.31
C PRO A 174 13.93 -3.63 22.90
N VAL A 175 13.32 -3.42 21.73
CA VAL A 175 12.95 -2.12 21.20
C VAL A 175 11.96 -1.45 22.15
N MET A 176 12.31 -0.26 22.61
CA MET A 176 11.42 0.54 23.44
C MET A 176 10.13 0.86 22.70
N ARG A 177 9.01 0.63 23.38
CA ARG A 177 7.69 1.06 22.93
C ARG A 177 7.48 2.50 23.37
N SER A 178 6.98 3.33 22.47
CA SER A 178 6.69 4.73 22.74
C SER A 178 5.38 5.07 22.07
N ALA A 179 4.45 5.67 22.82
CA ALA A 179 3.24 6.22 22.23
C ALA A 179 3.64 7.16 21.09
N ASN A 180 3.06 6.94 19.91
CA ASN A 180 3.28 7.87 18.81
C ASN A 180 2.43 9.12 19.15
N PRO A 181 2.99 10.32 19.35
CA PRO A 181 2.18 11.49 19.72
C PRO A 181 1.10 11.78 18.67
N ALA A 182 1.35 11.39 17.42
CA ALA A 182 0.39 11.45 16.34
C ALA A 182 -0.76 10.43 16.49
N SER A 183 -0.54 9.25 17.08
CA SER A 183 -1.61 8.27 17.31
C SER A 183 -2.55 8.66 18.45
N ASP A 184 -2.07 9.37 19.47
CA ASP A 184 -2.94 9.96 20.51
C ASP A 184 -3.81 11.11 19.97
N SER A 185 -3.40 11.76 18.88
CA SER A 185 -4.26 12.71 18.16
C SER A 185 -5.27 12.04 17.22
N LEU A 186 -5.04 10.77 16.87
CA LEU A 186 -5.92 9.95 16.01
C LEU A 186 -6.98 9.19 16.82
N SER A 187 -6.83 9.10 18.14
CA SER A 187 -7.69 8.32 19.05
C SER A 187 -8.92 9.08 19.58
N LYS A 188 -9.24 10.27 19.07
CA LYS A 188 -10.60 10.80 19.18
C LYS A 188 -11.44 10.21 18.04
N GLU A 189 -11.87 8.96 18.25
CA GLU A 189 -12.82 8.25 17.39
C GLU A 189 -14.17 8.99 17.41
N GLY A 190 -14.31 9.97 16.52
CA GLY A 190 -15.57 10.64 16.22
C GLY A 190 -15.94 10.44 14.75
N PHE A 191 -17.23 10.28 14.48
CA PHE A 191 -17.76 10.34 13.13
C PHE A 191 -18.13 11.80 12.82
N TYR A 192 -17.48 12.38 11.82
CA TYR A 192 -17.70 13.76 11.37
C TYR A 192 -18.32 13.73 9.99
N GLU A 193 -19.51 14.32 9.83
CA GLU A 193 -20.17 14.41 8.54
C GLU A 193 -19.95 15.79 7.91
N CYS A 194 -19.43 15.81 6.68
CA CYS A 194 -19.37 17.03 5.90
C CYS A 194 -20.63 17.21 5.07
N ALA A 195 -21.54 18.11 5.44
CA ALA A 195 -22.72 18.43 4.62
C ALA A 195 -22.36 18.93 3.20
N VAL A 196 -21.26 19.68 3.07
CA VAL A 196 -20.78 20.24 1.78
C VAL A 196 -20.25 19.15 0.84
N CYS A 197 -19.54 18.17 1.40
CA CYS A 197 -18.90 17.10 0.63
C CYS A 197 -19.65 15.78 0.65
N GLN A 198 -20.80 15.73 1.35
CA GLN A 198 -21.66 14.57 1.58
C GLN A 198 -20.85 13.30 1.88
N ARG A 199 -19.96 13.38 2.88
CA ARG A 199 -19.12 12.24 3.27
C ARG A 199 -18.90 12.22 4.78
N VAL A 200 -18.82 11.00 5.30
CA VAL A 200 -18.44 10.73 6.70
C VAL A 200 -16.93 10.57 6.78
N ILE A 201 -16.33 11.19 7.79
CA ILE A 201 -14.89 11.20 8.05
C ILE A 201 -14.69 10.73 9.49
N ILE A 202 -13.83 9.73 9.64
CA ILE A 202 -13.57 9.09 10.94
C ILE A 202 -12.30 9.70 11.53
N GLY A 203 -12.42 10.24 12.74
CA GLY A 203 -11.32 10.84 13.51
C GLY A 203 -11.21 12.35 13.32
N GLU A 204 -11.11 13.07 14.44
CA GLU A 204 -11.02 14.55 14.49
C GLU A 204 -9.86 15.08 13.63
N TYR A 205 -8.70 14.42 13.68
CA TYR A 205 -7.54 14.85 12.90
C TYR A 205 -7.80 14.80 11.38
N GLN A 206 -8.44 13.73 10.89
CA GLN A 206 -8.80 13.58 9.49
C GLN A 206 -9.90 14.59 9.08
N TRP A 207 -10.82 14.87 9.99
CA TRP A 207 -11.82 15.92 9.82
C TRP A 207 -11.18 17.30 9.62
N GLN A 208 -10.21 17.67 10.46
CA GLN A 208 -9.49 18.94 10.35
C GLN A 208 -8.65 19.05 9.06
N LEU A 209 -8.06 17.94 8.60
CA LEU A 209 -7.36 17.90 7.31
C LEU A 209 -8.33 18.05 6.14
N HIS A 210 -9.50 17.41 6.22
CA HIS A 210 -10.53 17.52 5.21
C HIS A 210 -11.01 18.96 5.02
N LEU A 211 -11.33 19.68 6.10
CA LEU A 211 -11.76 21.08 6.06
C LEU A 211 -10.72 21.99 5.39
N ARG A 212 -9.43 21.70 5.62
CA ARG A 212 -8.30 22.44 5.02
C ARG A 212 -7.94 22.01 3.60
N SER A 213 -8.54 20.92 3.09
CA SER A 213 -8.19 20.37 1.79
C SER A 213 -8.69 21.25 0.64
N ASN A 214 -7.88 21.33 -0.44
CA ASN A 214 -8.26 22.03 -1.68
C ASN A 214 -9.54 21.46 -2.29
N LYS A 215 -9.80 20.17 -2.12
CA LYS A 215 -11.02 19.51 -2.61
C LYS A 215 -12.25 20.02 -1.87
N HIS A 216 -12.21 20.10 -0.53
CA HIS A 216 -13.31 20.66 0.26
C HIS A 216 -13.57 22.12 -0.12
N ARG A 217 -12.52 22.95 -0.19
CA ARG A 217 -12.63 24.38 -0.55
C ARG A 217 -13.26 24.59 -1.94
N LYS A 218 -12.93 23.75 -2.93
CA LYS A 218 -13.53 23.81 -4.27
C LYS A 218 -15.02 23.48 -4.26
N VAL A 219 -15.42 22.44 -3.52
CA VAL A 219 -16.84 22.05 -3.42
C VAL A 219 -17.64 23.09 -2.64
N ALA A 220 -17.09 23.62 -1.54
CA ALA A 220 -17.71 24.70 -0.76
C ALA A 220 -17.96 25.95 -1.60
N LYS A 221 -16.99 26.36 -2.43
CA LYS A 221 -17.15 27.50 -3.35
C LYS A 221 -18.24 27.25 -4.40
N ARG A 222 -18.33 26.04 -4.95
CA ARG A 222 -19.38 25.68 -5.92
C ARG A 222 -20.77 25.66 -5.29
N SER A 223 -20.89 25.13 -4.07
CA SER A 223 -22.14 25.13 -3.31
C SER A 223 -22.59 26.55 -2.98
N ALA A 224 -21.67 27.43 -2.57
CA ALA A 224 -21.98 28.83 -2.30
C ALA A 224 -22.42 29.60 -3.56
N ALA A 225 -21.78 29.34 -4.70
CA ALA A 225 -22.17 29.93 -5.99
C ALA A 225 -23.55 29.43 -6.47
N ALA A 226 -23.88 28.16 -6.22
CA ALA A 226 -25.21 27.61 -6.54
C ALA A 226 -26.32 28.20 -5.66
N SER A 227 -26.06 28.47 -4.39
CA SER A 227 -27.04 29.09 -3.48
C SER A 227 -27.33 30.57 -3.79
N LEU A 228 -26.43 31.27 -4.49
CA LEU A 228 -26.60 32.69 -4.87
C LEU A 228 -27.30 32.87 -6.23
N GLY A 229 -27.53 31.80 -7.00
CA GLY A 229 -28.13 31.84 -8.34
C GLY A 229 -29.60 31.42 -8.43
N GLY A 230 -30.28 31.16 -7.30
CA GLY A 230 -31.67 30.73 -7.26
C GLY A 230 -32.66 31.89 -7.29
N VAL A 231 -33.28 32.13 -8.46
CA VAL A 231 -34.39 33.07 -8.66
C VAL A 231 -35.59 32.68 -7.81
N VAL A 232 -36.13 33.65 -7.07
CA VAL A 232 -37.37 33.55 -6.30
C VAL A 232 -38.56 33.52 -7.26
N GLU A 233 -39.09 32.34 -7.56
CA GLU A 233 -40.46 32.20 -8.05
C GLU A 233 -41.41 31.94 -6.86
N LYS A 234 -42.12 32.99 -6.45
CA LYS A 234 -43.28 32.87 -5.56
C LYS A 234 -44.40 32.16 -6.31
N LYS A 235 -44.81 30.97 -5.86
CA LYS A 235 -46.09 30.37 -6.21
C LYS A 235 -47.05 30.50 -5.01
N PRO A 236 -48.30 30.97 -5.22
CA PRO A 236 -49.22 31.34 -4.14
C PRO A 236 -49.83 30.11 -3.45
N ALA A 237 -50.19 30.31 -2.17
CA ALA A 237 -50.73 29.29 -1.27
C ALA A 237 -52.09 28.73 -1.74
N PRO A 238 -52.34 27.41 -1.58
CA PRO A 238 -53.69 26.87 -1.65
C PRO A 238 -54.38 26.92 -0.28
N ASN A 239 -55.63 27.40 -0.31
CA ASN A 239 -56.59 27.46 0.79
C ASN A 239 -56.84 26.09 1.45
N ALA A 240 -57.06 26.12 2.77
CA ALA A 240 -57.60 25.01 3.54
C ALA A 240 -59.06 24.72 3.16
N PRO A 241 -59.49 23.45 3.19
CA PRO A 241 -60.90 23.13 3.40
C PRO A 241 -61.16 22.42 4.73
N GLU A 242 -62.34 22.78 5.23
CA GLU A 242 -63.10 22.37 6.41
C GLU A 242 -63.26 20.87 6.67
N ALA A 243 -63.66 20.60 7.91
CA ALA A 243 -63.90 19.31 8.52
C ALA A 243 -65.08 18.50 7.91
N ALA A 244 -64.90 17.17 7.99
CA ALA A 244 -65.80 16.02 8.26
C ALA A 244 -67.34 16.18 8.10
N PRO A 245 -68.07 15.10 7.76
CA PRO A 245 -68.38 14.08 8.78
C PRO A 245 -68.55 12.62 8.31
N ASP A 246 -68.72 11.77 9.31
CA ASP A 246 -68.91 10.32 9.38
C ASP A 246 -69.88 9.67 8.37
N THR A 247 -69.54 8.45 7.94
CA THR A 247 -70.36 7.22 8.10
C THR A 247 -69.50 5.98 7.87
#